data_AF-A0A8J9SV03-F1
#
_entry.id   AF-A0A8J9SV03-F1
#
_cell.length_a   1.000
_cell.length_b   1.000
_cell.length_c   1.000
_cell.angle_alpha   90.00
_cell.angle_beta   90.00
_cell.angle_gamma   90.00
#
_symmetry.space_group_name_H-M   'P 1'
#
loop_
_entity.id
_entity.type
_entity.pdbx_description
1 polymer ?
#
loop_
_entity_poly.entity_id
_entity_poly.type
_entity_poly.pdbx_seq_one_letter_code
_entity_poly.pdbx_strand_id
1 'polypeptide(L)'
;MGYITEDEALARALQEEYEAEVRRSQRRRLQQQPVAAASYRTRRFPVPSAPPHPAMATHTPDEISDSEFARRLAQEEEIQGRRSRNRNMSGNRTERRNEGFLTGSMTDGQYSRQSHAQDRSSVYQSNNDRHVRSSSRSNYPPPAIVTQDRDDPFTGRTINFDETIKDSRAAQGKRTTQTPATSRSNSNLNLDENGGDALFDEELARRVEQELMDEDLAREFQHREQTRVSRREAQRVAVVPVRRCTWRRLCSCLIPLAIIAGAIVGVLFYFGIDKDDFTGWVPSPEDFYNEDPFDQVNPEDADRWRGNGQGLQMEILNALDDYWYPYFVLAVQQWDNGTPDALTLSTSIRSPEPNCEPVQGKLKVCNGNYGDTRWRGINQILLTNGYIIASSAKMNEFYLSGSGDDQMQYTM
;
A
#
# COMPACT_ATOMS: atom_id res chain seq x y z
N MET A 1 -41.16 2.90 -21.48
CA MET A 1 -39.99 3.35 -22.27
C MET A 1 -39.47 4.60 -21.59
N GLY A 2 -38.41 4.47 -20.79
CA GLY A 2 -37.84 5.60 -20.05
C GLY A 2 -37.03 6.46 -21.02
N TYR A 3 -37.32 7.76 -21.04
CA TYR A 3 -36.50 8.74 -21.72
C TYR A 3 -35.16 8.83 -20.96
N ILE A 4 -34.10 8.27 -21.55
CA ILE A 4 -32.74 8.58 -21.13
C ILE A 4 -32.58 10.08 -21.41
N THR A 5 -32.37 10.86 -20.36
CA THR A 5 -32.16 12.30 -20.47
C THR A 5 -30.89 12.55 -21.28
N GLU A 6 -30.91 13.52 -22.20
CA GLU A 6 -29.77 13.83 -23.08
C GLU A 6 -28.46 14.04 -22.30
N ASP A 7 -28.56 14.50 -21.05
CA ASP A 7 -27.45 14.66 -20.11
C ASP A 7 -26.75 13.34 -19.74
N GLU A 8 -27.47 12.22 -19.67
CA GLU A 8 -26.88 10.91 -19.32
C GLU A 8 -26.12 10.31 -20.52
N ALA A 9 -26.61 10.56 -21.73
CA ALA A 9 -25.90 10.19 -22.95
C ALA A 9 -24.62 11.01 -23.12
N LEU A 10 -24.66 12.31 -22.80
CA LEU A 10 -23.50 13.18 -22.82
C LEU A 10 -22.45 12.77 -21.78
N ALA A 11 -22.88 12.42 -20.56
CA ALA A 11 -21.98 11.95 -19.51
C ALA A 11 -21.25 10.65 -19.91
N ARG A 12 -21.95 9.69 -20.54
CA ARG A 12 -21.32 8.46 -21.04
C ARG A 12 -20.34 8.73 -22.19
N ALA A 13 -20.68 9.63 -23.12
CA ALA A 13 -19.77 9.98 -24.21
C ALA A 13 -18.47 10.63 -23.70
N LEU A 14 -18.56 11.52 -22.70
CA LEU A 14 -17.39 12.13 -22.07
C LEU A 14 -16.54 11.10 -21.30
N GLN A 15 -17.18 10.15 -20.62
CA GLN A 15 -16.50 9.05 -19.94
C GLN A 15 -15.72 8.18 -20.94
N GLU A 16 -16.35 7.81 -22.07
CA GLU A 16 -15.71 7.01 -23.11
C GLU A 16 -14.51 7.72 -23.77
N GLU A 17 -14.62 9.04 -24.00
CA GLU A 17 -13.51 9.84 -24.55
C GLU A 17 -12.34 9.94 -23.57
N TYR A 18 -12.62 10.14 -22.28
CA TYR A 18 -11.60 10.15 -21.23
C TYR A 18 -10.86 8.81 -21.16
N GLU A 19 -11.58 7.69 -21.13
CA GLU A 19 -10.97 6.35 -21.12
C GLU A 19 -10.16 6.05 -22.39
N ALA A 20 -10.59 6.56 -23.55
CA ALA A 20 -9.85 6.43 -24.79
C ALA A 20 -8.52 7.20 -24.74
N GLU A 21 -8.50 8.40 -24.18
CA GLU A 21 -7.28 9.21 -24.06
C GLU A 21 -6.29 8.61 -23.04
N VAL A 22 -6.78 8.05 -21.93
CA VAL A 22 -5.96 7.29 -20.98
C VAL A 22 -5.29 6.09 -21.68
N ARG A 23 -6.06 5.33 -22.48
CA ARG A 23 -5.51 4.21 -23.28
C ARG A 23 -4.45 4.67 -24.29
N ARG A 24 -4.65 5.80 -24.96
CA ARG A 24 -3.64 6.38 -25.88
C ARG A 24 -2.37 6.79 -25.13
N SER A 25 -2.49 7.40 -23.96
CA SER A 25 -1.35 7.81 -23.13
C SER A 25 -0.52 6.60 -22.66
N GLN A 26 -1.18 5.53 -22.22
CA GLN A 26 -0.50 4.27 -21.85
C GLN A 26 0.25 3.66 -23.04
N ARG A 27 -0.35 3.64 -24.24
CA ARG A 27 0.34 3.16 -25.46
C ARG A 27 1.60 3.98 -25.76
N ARG A 28 1.53 5.32 -25.64
CA ARG A 28 2.71 6.18 -25.85
C ARG A 28 3.82 5.87 -24.85
N ARG A 29 3.49 5.61 -23.58
CA ARG A 29 4.49 5.22 -22.55
C ARG A 29 5.15 3.88 -22.87
N LEU A 30 4.39 2.88 -23.31
CA LEU A 30 4.93 1.57 -23.72
C LEU A 30 5.83 1.70 -24.95
N GLN A 31 5.48 2.56 -25.91
CA GLN A 31 6.33 2.82 -27.09
C GLN A 31 7.59 3.63 -26.77
N GLN A 32 7.55 4.50 -25.77
CA GLN A 32 8.69 5.31 -25.34
C GLN A 32 9.62 4.57 -24.36
N GLN A 33 9.25 3.39 -23.87
CA GLN A 33 10.12 2.58 -23.04
C GLN A 33 11.26 2.06 -23.93
N PRO A 34 12.50 2.53 -23.75
CA PRO A 34 13.61 2.04 -24.54
C PRO A 34 13.76 0.55 -24.23
N VAL A 35 13.54 -0.30 -25.23
CA VAL A 35 13.84 -1.73 -25.14
C VAL A 35 15.32 -1.80 -24.82
N ALA A 36 15.65 -2.11 -23.56
CA ALA A 36 17.01 -2.31 -23.13
C ALA A 36 17.54 -3.52 -23.91
N ALA A 37 18.18 -3.25 -25.05
CA ALA A 37 18.92 -4.25 -25.78
C ALA A 37 19.98 -4.79 -24.81
N ALA A 38 19.74 -5.99 -24.30
CA ALA A 38 20.67 -6.74 -23.48
C ALA A 38 21.92 -7.03 -24.34
N SER A 39 22.81 -6.05 -24.42
CA SER A 39 24.15 -6.23 -24.93
C SER A 39 24.88 -7.08 -23.90
N TYR A 40 24.90 -8.40 -24.13
CA TYR A 40 25.85 -9.31 -23.49
C TYR A 40 27.26 -8.93 -23.93
N ARG A 41 27.79 -7.86 -23.32
CA ARG A 41 29.18 -7.48 -23.44
C ARG A 41 29.93 -8.29 -22.39
N THR A 42 30.53 -9.41 -22.80
CA THR A 42 31.53 -10.15 -22.03
C THR A 42 32.62 -9.19 -21.56
N ARG A 43 32.52 -8.74 -20.30
CA ARG A 43 33.60 -8.03 -19.62
C ARG A 43 34.73 -9.02 -19.37
N ARG A 44 35.84 -8.89 -20.12
CA ARG A 44 37.12 -9.45 -19.70
C ARG A 44 37.55 -8.69 -18.44
N PHE A 45 37.69 -9.41 -17.34
CA PHE A 45 38.27 -8.89 -16.11
C PHE A 45 39.75 -8.52 -16.36
N PRO A 46 40.23 -7.37 -15.87
CA PRO A 46 41.64 -7.06 -15.86
C PRO A 46 42.36 -8.02 -14.90
N VAL A 47 43.39 -8.67 -15.41
CA VAL A 47 44.29 -9.55 -14.65
C VAL A 47 45.05 -8.69 -13.63
N PRO A 48 45.00 -9.01 -12.33
CA PRO A 48 45.83 -8.34 -11.34
C PRO A 48 47.29 -8.76 -11.53
N SER A 49 48.16 -7.76 -11.62
CA SER A 49 49.62 -7.93 -11.61
C SER A 49 50.07 -8.58 -10.30
N ALA A 50 50.79 -9.71 -10.43
CA ALA A 50 51.29 -10.51 -9.32
C ALA A 50 52.37 -9.79 -8.49
N PRO A 51 52.40 -9.98 -7.16
CA PRO A 51 53.54 -9.61 -6.33
C PRO A 51 54.70 -10.63 -6.48
N PRO A 52 55.95 -10.23 -6.18
CA PRO A 52 57.11 -11.10 -6.33
C PRO A 52 57.09 -12.28 -5.33
N HIS A 53 57.27 -13.48 -5.86
CA HIS A 53 57.38 -14.74 -5.10
C HIS A 53 58.59 -14.75 -4.16
N PRO A 54 58.44 -15.25 -2.91
CA PRO A 54 59.50 -15.98 -2.23
C PRO A 54 59.49 -17.46 -2.63
N ALA A 55 60.65 -18.08 -2.44
CA ALA A 55 61.10 -19.36 -2.98
C ALA A 55 60.19 -20.58 -2.69
N MET A 56 60.31 -21.53 -3.63
CA MET A 56 59.64 -22.82 -3.72
C MET A 56 59.69 -23.68 -2.45
N ALA A 57 58.52 -24.22 -2.07
CA ALA A 57 58.41 -25.53 -1.45
C ALA A 57 57.49 -26.38 -2.33
N THR A 58 58.07 -27.44 -2.90
CA THR A 58 57.41 -28.49 -3.67
C THR A 58 56.49 -29.31 -2.78
N HIS A 59 55.17 -29.20 -2.99
CA HIS A 59 54.20 -30.19 -2.55
C HIS A 59 53.51 -30.79 -3.77
N THR A 60 53.55 -32.12 -3.83
CA THR A 60 52.87 -32.98 -4.80
C THR A 60 51.35 -32.87 -4.65
N PRO A 61 50.55 -32.96 -5.74
CA PRO A 61 49.10 -33.04 -5.63
C PRO A 61 48.70 -34.45 -5.18
N ASP A 62 48.04 -34.54 -4.03
CA ASP A 62 47.37 -35.77 -3.61
C ASP A 62 46.17 -36.05 -4.52
N GLU A 63 46.16 -37.27 -5.06
CA GLU A 63 45.06 -37.94 -5.73
C GLU A 63 43.82 -37.93 -4.82
N ILE A 64 42.84 -37.10 -5.16
CA ILE A 64 41.50 -37.20 -4.59
C ILE A 64 40.88 -38.48 -5.16
N SER A 65 40.89 -39.53 -4.34
CA SER A 65 40.33 -40.84 -4.65
C SER A 65 38.86 -40.74 -5.06
N ASP A 66 38.51 -41.32 -6.21
CA ASP A 66 37.14 -41.49 -6.73
C ASP A 66 36.15 -42.09 -5.70
N SER A 67 36.65 -42.69 -4.63
CA SER A 67 35.86 -43.20 -3.51
C SER A 67 35.19 -42.11 -2.66
N GLU A 68 35.74 -40.89 -2.58
CA GLU A 68 35.10 -39.77 -1.86
C GLU A 68 33.93 -39.17 -2.65
N PHE A 69 34.03 -39.15 -3.98
CA PHE A 69 32.95 -38.66 -4.84
C PHE A 69 31.73 -39.60 -4.79
N ALA A 70 31.97 -40.91 -4.80
CA ALA A 70 30.91 -41.91 -4.64
C ALA A 70 30.20 -41.83 -3.28
N ARG A 71 30.93 -41.49 -2.20
CA ARG A 71 30.33 -41.29 -0.87
C ARG A 71 29.44 -40.05 -0.79
N ARG A 72 29.80 -38.97 -1.49
CA ARG A 72 28.99 -37.75 -1.53
C ARG A 72 27.68 -37.96 -2.29
N LEU A 73 27.71 -38.68 -3.41
CA LEU A 73 26.51 -39.02 -4.17
C LEU A 73 25.55 -39.93 -3.39
N ALA A 74 26.06 -40.95 -2.69
CA ALA A 74 25.24 -41.82 -1.86
C ALA A 74 24.58 -41.07 -0.68
N GLN A 75 25.27 -40.06 -0.13
CA GLN A 75 24.74 -39.25 0.97
C GLN A 75 23.61 -38.31 0.50
N GLU A 76 23.68 -37.79 -0.73
CA GLU A 76 22.62 -36.96 -1.30
C GLU A 76 21.33 -37.74 -1.60
N GLU A 77 21.43 -38.98 -2.07
CA GLU A 77 20.26 -39.83 -2.30
C GLU A 77 19.54 -40.21 -1.01
N GLU A 78 20.26 -40.44 0.10
CA GLU A 78 19.65 -40.73 1.40
C GLU A 78 18.86 -39.51 1.94
N ILE A 79 19.39 -38.30 1.73
CA ILE A 79 18.72 -37.06 2.15
C ILE A 79 17.43 -36.83 1.34
N GLN A 80 17.44 -37.10 0.04
CA GLN A 80 16.22 -37.01 -0.78
C GLN A 80 15.19 -38.08 -0.40
N GLY A 81 15.61 -39.32 -0.11
CA GLY A 81 14.72 -40.39 0.35
C GLY A 81 14.01 -40.07 1.68
N ARG A 82 14.70 -39.44 2.64
CA ARG A 82 14.09 -39.02 3.92
C ARG A 82 13.06 -37.91 3.75
N ARG A 83 13.27 -36.97 2.81
CA ARG A 83 12.30 -35.90 2.51
C ARG A 83 10.99 -36.45 1.93
N SER A 84 11.07 -37.47 1.08
CA SER A 84 9.89 -38.12 0.48
C SER A 84 9.06 -38.91 1.51
N ARG A 85 9.70 -39.58 2.49
CA ARG A 85 8.97 -40.29 3.57
C ARG A 85 8.24 -39.34 4.53
N ASN A 86 8.84 -38.20 4.89
CA ASN A 86 8.18 -37.25 5.79
C ASN A 86 6.94 -36.58 5.17
N ARG A 87 6.88 -36.44 3.83
CA ARG A 87 5.68 -35.93 3.15
C ARG A 87 4.48 -36.87 3.29
N ASN A 88 4.69 -38.18 3.26
CA ASN A 88 3.60 -39.16 3.34
C ASN A 88 3.07 -39.38 4.77
N MET A 89 3.85 -39.09 5.83
CA MET A 89 3.34 -39.18 7.21
C MET A 89 2.43 -38.01 7.62
N SER A 90 2.56 -36.85 6.97
CA SER A 90 1.70 -35.68 7.26
C SER A 90 0.26 -35.86 6.77
N GLY A 91 0.06 -36.56 5.64
CA GLY A 91 -1.27 -36.78 5.06
C GLY A 91 -2.20 -37.68 5.88
N ASN A 92 -1.66 -38.69 6.57
CA ASN A 92 -2.48 -39.71 7.25
C ASN A 92 -2.96 -39.32 8.66
N ARG A 93 -2.53 -38.18 9.21
CA ARG A 93 -2.94 -37.76 10.58
C ARG A 93 -4.27 -37.01 10.60
N THR A 94 -4.72 -36.49 9.47
CA THR A 94 -5.98 -35.74 9.34
C THR A 94 -7.21 -36.61 9.08
N GLU A 95 -7.02 -37.87 8.68
CA GLU A 95 -8.13 -38.74 8.23
C GLU A 95 -8.65 -39.70 9.33
N ARG A 96 -7.92 -39.92 10.43
CA ARG A 96 -8.32 -40.83 11.52
C ARG A 96 -9.14 -40.20 12.66
N ARG A 97 -9.52 -38.93 12.57
CA ARG A 97 -10.28 -38.25 13.66
C ARG A 97 -11.80 -38.19 13.43
N ASN A 98 -12.31 -38.74 12.31
CA ASN A 98 -13.72 -38.62 11.92
C ASN A 98 -14.53 -39.93 11.85
N GLU A 99 -13.97 -41.09 12.24
CA GLU A 99 -14.67 -42.38 12.17
C GLU A 99 -14.87 -43.03 13.54
N GLY A 100 -15.51 -42.32 14.47
CA GLY A 100 -15.71 -42.84 15.81
C GLY A 100 -16.84 -42.20 16.60
N PHE A 101 -17.99 -41.92 15.98
CA PHE A 101 -19.18 -41.55 16.73
C PHE A 101 -20.47 -41.77 15.92
N LEU A 102 -20.94 -43.02 15.82
CA LEU A 102 -22.33 -43.35 15.47
C LEU A 102 -22.54 -44.86 15.67
N THR A 103 -23.07 -45.25 16.84
CA THR A 103 -24.09 -46.30 17.04
C THR A 103 -24.28 -46.50 18.54
N GLY A 104 -25.49 -46.20 19.03
CA GLY A 104 -25.82 -46.29 20.45
C GLY A 104 -27.19 -45.71 20.74
N SER A 105 -28.22 -46.44 20.30
CA SER A 105 -29.57 -46.32 20.85
C SER A 105 -29.50 -46.63 22.34
N MET A 106 -29.81 -45.65 23.20
CA MET A 106 -30.08 -45.87 24.62
C MET A 106 -31.40 -45.21 24.98
N THR A 107 -32.26 -46.07 25.51
CA THR A 107 -33.63 -45.83 25.97
C THR A 107 -33.68 -45.00 27.24
N ASP A 108 -34.79 -44.27 27.40
CA ASP A 108 -35.19 -43.56 28.61
C ASP A 108 -35.12 -44.45 29.85
N GLY A 109 -34.36 -44.00 30.85
CA GLY A 109 -34.36 -44.60 32.17
C GLY A 109 -33.03 -44.48 32.88
N GLN A 110 -33.01 -43.60 33.90
CA GLN A 110 -32.02 -43.54 34.98
C GLN A 110 -30.67 -42.90 34.63
N TYR A 111 -30.46 -41.66 35.08
CA TYR A 111 -29.38 -41.31 36.01
C TYR A 111 -29.57 -39.89 36.55
N SER A 112 -30.55 -39.74 37.45
CA SER A 112 -30.49 -38.72 38.50
C SER A 112 -29.51 -39.21 39.55
N ARG A 113 -28.25 -38.75 39.49
CA ARG A 113 -27.24 -38.78 40.58
C ARG A 113 -25.87 -38.33 40.05
N GLN A 114 -25.67 -37.02 39.82
CA GLN A 114 -24.32 -36.41 39.89
C GLN A 114 -24.30 -34.86 39.77
N SER A 115 -25.33 -34.17 40.30
CA SER A 115 -25.36 -32.69 40.32
C SER A 115 -25.14 -32.09 41.72
N HIS A 116 -24.27 -32.70 42.52
CA HIS A 116 -23.84 -32.15 43.82
C HIS A 116 -22.38 -32.52 44.10
N ALA A 117 -21.44 -31.80 43.49
CA ALA A 117 -20.09 -31.57 44.01
C ALA A 117 -19.27 -30.76 42.99
N GLN A 118 -19.35 -29.43 43.04
CA GLN A 118 -18.27 -28.49 42.71
C GLN A 118 -18.81 -27.06 42.79
N ASP A 119 -19.33 -26.71 43.96
CA ASP A 119 -19.68 -25.32 44.28
C ASP A 119 -19.44 -25.14 45.78
N ARG A 120 -18.15 -25.03 46.16
CA ARG A 120 -17.67 -24.70 47.52
C ARG A 120 -16.13 -24.57 47.59
N SER A 121 -15.62 -23.42 47.17
CA SER A 121 -14.39 -22.75 47.68
C SER A 121 -14.16 -21.55 46.76
N SER A 122 -14.44 -20.30 47.13
CA SER A 122 -13.66 -19.55 48.11
C SER A 122 -14.40 -18.26 48.53
N VAL A 123 -14.90 -18.23 49.76
CA VAL A 123 -15.20 -17.01 50.51
C VAL A 123 -14.69 -17.25 51.91
N TYR A 124 -13.64 -16.55 52.34
CA TYR A 124 -13.52 -15.94 53.67
C TYR A 124 -12.23 -15.10 53.78
N GLN A 125 -12.45 -13.80 54.05
CA GLN A 125 -11.61 -12.84 54.82
C GLN A 125 -10.23 -12.44 54.27
N SER A 126 -9.90 -11.16 54.17
CA SER A 126 -9.96 -10.18 55.27
C SER A 126 -10.31 -8.75 54.82
N ASN A 127 -11.18 -8.13 55.61
CA ASN A 127 -11.46 -6.70 55.68
C ASN A 127 -10.34 -5.94 56.45
N ASN A 128 -10.46 -4.60 56.41
CA ASN A 128 -9.80 -3.54 57.20
C ASN A 128 -8.45 -3.05 56.64
N ASP A 129 -8.17 -1.76 56.44
CA ASP A 129 -8.62 -0.58 57.18
C ASP A 129 -8.75 0.68 56.33
N ARG A 130 -9.66 1.53 56.81
CA ARG A 130 -9.99 2.87 56.35
C ARG A 130 -9.20 3.85 57.21
N HIS A 131 -8.27 4.63 56.66
CA HIS A 131 -7.83 5.88 57.32
C HIS A 131 -7.41 6.99 56.34
N VAL A 132 -8.19 8.07 56.45
CA VAL A 132 -7.90 9.48 56.23
C VAL A 132 -6.42 9.87 56.47
N ARG A 133 -5.83 10.60 55.51
CA ARG A 133 -4.78 11.64 55.66
C ARG A 133 -4.66 12.35 54.30
N SER A 134 -5.31 13.49 54.06
CA SER A 134 -4.91 14.85 54.42
C SER A 134 -3.38 15.10 54.45
N SER A 135 -2.99 16.08 53.62
CA SER A 135 -1.74 16.86 53.62
C SER A 135 -0.42 16.15 53.33
N SER A 136 0.17 16.48 52.18
CA SER A 136 1.52 17.08 52.13
C SER A 136 1.71 17.82 50.81
N ARG A 137 1.70 19.16 50.91
CA ARG A 137 2.23 20.10 49.93
C ARG A 137 3.66 19.67 49.56
N SER A 138 3.87 19.31 48.30
CA SER A 138 5.21 19.23 47.74
C SER A 138 5.62 20.64 47.33
N ASN A 139 6.39 21.30 48.19
CA ASN A 139 7.13 22.52 47.88
C ASN A 139 8.25 22.17 46.91
N TYR A 140 7.99 22.24 45.60
CA TYR A 140 9.04 22.47 44.63
C TYR A 140 9.18 23.99 44.43
N PRO A 141 10.37 24.57 44.67
CA PRO A 141 10.61 25.96 44.31
C PRO A 141 10.54 26.10 42.78
N PRO A 142 9.98 27.20 42.25
CA PRO A 142 10.06 27.48 40.82
C PRO A 142 11.53 27.67 40.43
N PRO A 143 12.01 27.14 39.29
CA PRO A 143 13.32 27.49 38.80
C PRO A 143 13.36 29.00 38.53
N ALA A 144 14.40 29.63 39.06
CA ALA A 144 14.66 31.05 38.92
C ALA A 144 14.66 31.45 37.44
N ILE A 145 13.86 32.48 37.12
CA ILE A 145 13.99 33.24 35.89
C ILE A 145 15.36 33.92 35.96
N VAL A 146 16.33 33.33 35.28
CA VAL A 146 17.60 33.98 34.97
C VAL A 146 17.35 34.81 33.72
N THR A 147 17.02 36.09 33.92
CA THR A 147 17.26 37.14 32.94
C THR A 147 18.77 37.30 32.79
N GLN A 148 19.36 36.55 31.87
CA GLN A 148 20.67 36.88 31.33
C GLN A 148 20.45 37.75 30.09
N ASP A 149 20.54 39.06 30.31
CA ASP A 149 21.06 39.98 29.31
C ASP A 149 22.39 39.41 28.83
N ARG A 150 22.42 39.01 27.57
CA ARG A 150 23.65 38.70 26.85
C ARG A 150 23.56 39.34 25.48
N ASP A 151 23.91 40.62 25.49
CA ASP A 151 24.50 41.29 24.33
C ASP A 151 25.72 40.46 23.89
N ASP A 152 25.64 39.83 22.72
CA ASP A 152 26.83 39.53 21.95
C ASP A 152 26.55 39.79 20.44
N PRO A 153 27.38 40.61 19.79
CA PRO A 153 27.19 41.04 18.41
C PRO A 153 27.79 40.00 17.45
N PHE A 154 26.96 39.31 16.67
CA PHE A 154 27.48 38.56 15.53
C PHE A 154 27.48 39.43 14.28
N THR A 155 28.63 40.01 14.06
CA THR A 155 29.08 40.70 12.86
C THR A 155 29.05 39.79 11.63
N GLY A 156 28.32 40.24 10.61
CA GLY A 156 28.81 40.43 9.24
C GLY A 156 29.52 39.26 8.55
N ARG A 157 28.78 38.60 7.65
CA ARG A 157 29.31 38.22 6.33
C ARG A 157 28.26 38.40 5.25
N THR A 158 27.92 39.66 4.99
CA THR A 158 27.30 40.10 3.73
C THR A 158 28.37 40.11 2.65
N ILE A 159 28.18 39.30 1.62
CA ILE A 159 28.96 39.43 0.37
C ILE A 159 28.23 40.49 -0.44
N ASN A 160 28.72 41.72 -0.33
CA ASN A 160 28.39 42.81 -1.25
C ASN A 160 29.04 42.52 -2.60
N PHE A 161 28.24 42.52 -3.67
CA PHE A 161 28.71 42.74 -5.03
C PHE A 161 27.89 43.90 -5.60
N ASP A 162 28.42 45.09 -5.35
CA ASP A 162 28.16 46.35 -6.04
C ASP A 162 29.56 47.00 -6.07
N GLU A 163 30.07 47.65 -7.09
CA GLU A 163 29.50 48.20 -8.30
C GLU A 163 30.73 48.70 -9.06
N THR A 164 31.00 48.25 -10.29
CA THR A 164 31.76 49.06 -11.26
C THR A 164 31.55 48.51 -12.65
N ILE A 165 30.79 49.23 -13.47
CA ILE A 165 31.26 49.81 -14.73
C ILE A 165 30.12 50.66 -15.29
N LYS A 166 30.35 51.98 -15.23
CA LYS A 166 29.68 52.98 -16.03
C LYS A 166 30.12 52.88 -17.49
N ASP A 167 29.19 53.25 -18.36
CA ASP A 167 29.39 53.90 -19.66
C ASP A 167 30.24 53.19 -20.72
N SER A 168 29.57 52.55 -21.69
CA SER A 168 29.86 52.79 -23.11
C SER A 168 28.61 52.51 -23.96
N ARG A 169 27.82 53.57 -24.20
CA ARG A 169 26.89 53.65 -25.33
C ARG A 169 27.73 53.87 -26.60
N ALA A 170 27.27 53.30 -27.71
CA ALA A 170 27.73 53.49 -29.10
C ALA A 170 28.81 52.52 -29.63
N ALA A 171 28.36 51.43 -30.27
CA ALA A 171 28.84 51.03 -31.59
C ALA A 171 27.81 50.10 -32.24
N GLN A 172 27.18 50.57 -33.32
CA GLN A 172 26.40 49.75 -34.23
C GLN A 172 27.32 48.69 -34.86
N GLY A 173 27.03 47.42 -34.61
CA GLY A 173 27.77 46.29 -35.16
C GLY A 173 26.81 45.16 -35.50
N LYS A 174 26.30 45.20 -36.72
CA LYS A 174 25.46 44.21 -37.39
C LYS A 174 26.13 42.81 -37.30
N ARG A 175 25.63 41.92 -36.45
CA ARG A 175 25.98 40.49 -36.46
C ARG A 175 24.73 39.63 -36.35
N THR A 176 24.24 39.23 -37.52
CA THR A 176 23.40 38.08 -37.76
C THR A 176 24.06 36.86 -37.13
N THR A 177 23.41 36.22 -36.14
CA THR A 177 23.88 34.93 -35.61
C THR A 177 22.85 33.87 -35.95
N GLN A 178 23.36 32.86 -36.65
CA GLN A 178 22.70 31.75 -37.27
C GLN A 178 22.02 30.85 -36.23
N THR A 179 20.78 30.47 -36.52
CA THR A 179 20.16 29.24 -36.03
C THR A 179 20.89 28.02 -36.60
N PRO A 180 21.01 26.91 -35.86
CA PRO A 180 21.54 25.67 -36.40
C PRO A 180 20.51 25.09 -37.38
N ALA A 181 20.85 25.18 -38.67
CA ALA A 181 20.13 24.54 -39.73
C ALA A 181 20.27 23.02 -39.60
N THR A 182 19.15 22.32 -39.35
CA THR A 182 19.00 20.94 -39.78
C THR A 182 19.15 20.90 -41.30
N SER A 183 20.24 20.30 -41.78
CA SER A 183 20.52 20.07 -43.20
C SER A 183 19.39 19.27 -43.85
N ARG A 184 18.41 19.98 -44.44
CA ARG A 184 17.63 19.48 -45.57
C ARG A 184 18.54 19.54 -46.79
N SER A 185 19.15 18.40 -47.14
CA SER A 185 19.68 18.21 -48.48
C SER A 185 18.49 18.10 -49.44
N ASN A 186 18.16 19.20 -50.11
CA ASN A 186 17.38 19.16 -51.34
C ASN A 186 18.25 18.55 -52.44
N SER A 187 18.35 17.22 -52.44
CA SER A 187 18.63 16.48 -53.66
C SER A 187 17.34 16.47 -54.48
N ASN A 188 17.28 17.35 -55.48
CA ASN A 188 16.38 17.20 -56.63
C ASN A 188 16.76 15.90 -57.33
N LEU A 189 16.22 14.78 -56.84
CA LEU A 189 16.13 13.55 -57.59
C LEU A 189 14.94 13.73 -58.53
N ASN A 190 15.25 14.04 -59.79
CA ASN A 190 14.43 13.61 -60.91
C ASN A 190 14.40 12.08 -60.85
N LEU A 191 13.46 11.53 -60.10
CA LEU A 191 13.05 10.14 -60.23
C LEU A 191 12.15 10.11 -61.45
N ASP A 192 12.68 9.51 -62.51
CA ASP A 192 11.89 9.00 -63.61
C ASP A 192 10.72 8.20 -63.05
N GLU A 193 9.52 8.77 -63.14
CA GLU A 193 8.23 8.07 -63.09
C GLU A 193 8.23 7.05 -64.23
N ASN A 194 8.78 5.87 -64.00
CA ASN A 194 8.40 4.66 -64.72
C ASN A 194 8.98 3.41 -64.06
N GLY A 195 8.15 2.73 -63.27
CA GLY A 195 8.23 1.27 -63.13
C GLY A 195 8.82 0.69 -61.84
N GLY A 196 8.73 1.39 -60.70
CA GLY A 196 9.26 0.89 -59.42
C GLY A 196 8.24 0.62 -58.30
N ASP A 197 6.99 1.08 -58.42
CA ASP A 197 6.08 1.18 -57.25
C ASP A 197 5.43 -0.15 -56.83
N ALA A 198 5.33 -1.13 -57.73
CA ALA A 198 4.68 -2.41 -57.42
C ALA A 198 5.41 -3.24 -56.35
N LEU A 199 6.73 -3.09 -56.21
CA LEU A 199 7.53 -3.86 -55.26
C LEU A 199 7.46 -3.30 -53.84
N PHE A 200 7.29 -1.98 -53.69
CA PHE A 200 7.20 -1.34 -52.38
C PHE A 200 5.80 -1.53 -51.77
N ASP A 201 4.76 -1.54 -52.61
CA ASP A 201 3.39 -1.82 -52.19
C ASP A 201 3.22 -3.27 -51.70
N GLU A 202 3.95 -4.23 -52.28
CA GLU A 202 3.91 -5.64 -51.85
C GLU A 202 4.54 -5.81 -50.45
N GLU A 203 5.65 -5.13 -50.17
CA GLU A 203 6.30 -5.21 -48.86
C GLU A 203 5.50 -4.50 -47.77
N LEU A 204 4.86 -3.37 -48.09
CA LEU A 204 3.94 -2.69 -47.20
C LEU A 204 2.69 -3.56 -46.90
N ALA A 205 2.14 -4.24 -47.91
CA ALA A 205 1.00 -5.13 -47.74
C ALA A 205 1.33 -6.29 -46.79
N ARG A 206 2.50 -6.92 -46.91
CA ARG A 206 2.93 -7.99 -45.99
C ARG A 206 3.06 -7.52 -44.55
N ARG A 207 3.55 -6.30 -44.33
CA ARG A 207 3.70 -5.74 -42.98
C ARG A 207 2.35 -5.45 -42.33
N VAL A 208 1.41 -4.89 -43.10
CA VAL A 208 0.04 -4.63 -42.63
C VAL A 208 -0.70 -5.94 -42.34
N GLU A 209 -0.52 -6.96 -43.18
CA GLU A 209 -1.10 -8.29 -42.96
C GLU A 209 -0.54 -8.95 -41.68
N GLN A 210 0.75 -8.77 -41.41
CA GLN A 210 1.38 -9.27 -40.20
C GLN A 210 0.86 -8.56 -38.93
N GLU A 211 0.66 -7.24 -39.00
CA GLU A 211 0.07 -6.48 -37.88
C GLU A 211 -1.39 -6.87 -37.61
N LEU A 212 -2.19 -7.11 -38.66
CA LEU A 212 -3.57 -7.61 -38.53
C LEU A 212 -3.61 -9.02 -37.93
N MET A 213 -2.69 -9.90 -38.34
CA MET A 213 -2.59 -11.26 -37.81
C MET A 213 -2.23 -11.26 -36.31
N ASP A 214 -1.32 -10.37 -35.90
CA ASP A 214 -0.94 -10.22 -34.49
C ASP A 214 -2.10 -9.67 -33.64
N GLU A 215 -2.90 -8.74 -34.18
CA GLU A 215 -4.08 -8.22 -33.49
C GLU A 215 -5.15 -9.29 -33.26
N ASP A 216 -5.43 -10.13 -34.27
CA ASP A 216 -6.39 -11.22 -34.14
C ASP A 216 -5.91 -12.29 -33.16
N LEU A 217 -4.61 -12.61 -33.16
CA LEU A 217 -4.03 -13.54 -32.19
C LEU A 217 -4.12 -13.00 -30.76
N ALA A 218 -3.91 -11.69 -30.56
CA ALA A 218 -4.04 -11.05 -29.26
C ALA A 218 -5.49 -11.10 -28.74
N ARG A 219 -6.49 -10.88 -29.62
CA ARG A 219 -7.92 -11.00 -29.27
C ARG A 219 -8.29 -12.43 -28.88
N GLU A 220 -7.79 -13.43 -29.59
CA GLU A 220 -8.05 -14.84 -29.26
C GLU A 220 -7.44 -15.20 -27.89
N PHE A 221 -6.22 -14.74 -27.62
CA PHE A 221 -5.58 -14.96 -26.32
C PHE A 221 -6.37 -14.34 -25.17
N GLN A 222 -6.85 -13.10 -25.36
CA GLN A 222 -7.68 -12.41 -24.36
C GLN A 222 -9.00 -13.14 -24.09
N HIS A 223 -9.65 -13.67 -25.13
CA HIS A 223 -10.88 -14.46 -24.98
C HIS A 223 -10.63 -15.80 -24.25
N ARG A 224 -9.50 -16.46 -24.50
CA ARG A 224 -9.11 -17.69 -23.78
C ARG A 224 -8.79 -17.44 -22.31
N GLU A 225 -8.21 -16.30 -21.97
CA GLU A 225 -7.96 -15.95 -20.56
C GLU A 225 -9.23 -15.55 -19.83
N GLN A 226 -10.14 -14.77 -20.43
CA GLN A 226 -11.44 -14.46 -19.80
C GLN A 226 -12.27 -15.71 -19.50
N THR A 227 -12.25 -16.70 -20.40
CA THR A 227 -12.94 -17.98 -20.16
C THR A 227 -12.29 -18.82 -19.06
N ARG A 228 -10.97 -18.68 -18.83
CA ARG A 228 -10.29 -19.31 -17.69
C ARG A 228 -10.60 -18.63 -16.37
N VAL A 229 -10.62 -17.29 -16.35
CA VAL A 229 -10.95 -16.51 -15.14
C VAL A 229 -12.38 -16.78 -14.70
N SER A 230 -13.36 -16.70 -15.61
CA SER A 230 -14.77 -17.00 -15.29
C SER A 230 -14.98 -18.44 -14.79
N ARG A 231 -14.26 -19.43 -15.33
CA ARG A 231 -14.29 -20.81 -14.79
C ARG A 231 -13.74 -20.91 -13.37
N ARG A 232 -12.67 -20.19 -13.05
CA ARG A 232 -12.10 -20.16 -11.69
C ARG A 232 -13.07 -19.52 -10.71
N GLU A 233 -13.75 -18.46 -11.12
CA GLU A 233 -14.78 -17.81 -10.30
C GLU A 233 -15.99 -18.71 -10.07
N ALA A 234 -16.51 -19.36 -11.13
CA ALA A 234 -17.62 -20.31 -11.00
C ALA A 234 -17.28 -21.49 -10.07
N GLN A 235 -16.03 -21.96 -10.09
CA GLN A 235 -15.57 -23.01 -9.16
C GLN A 235 -15.45 -22.54 -7.71
N ARG A 236 -15.12 -21.25 -7.46
CA ARG A 236 -15.08 -20.69 -6.11
C ARG A 236 -16.48 -20.59 -5.48
N VAL A 237 -17.51 -20.35 -6.29
CA VAL A 237 -18.89 -20.24 -5.80
C VAL A 237 -19.52 -21.61 -5.50
N ALA A 238 -19.05 -22.68 -6.15
CA ALA A 238 -19.70 -24.01 -6.08
C ALA A 238 -19.37 -24.84 -4.83
N VAL A 239 -18.52 -24.38 -3.90
CA VAL A 239 -18.11 -25.17 -2.72
C VAL A 239 -18.36 -24.43 -1.42
N VAL A 240 -19.60 -23.97 -1.22
CA VAL A 240 -20.10 -23.76 0.15
C VAL A 240 -21.12 -24.87 0.41
N PRO A 241 -20.78 -25.90 1.22
CA PRO A 241 -21.78 -26.86 1.63
C PRO A 241 -22.87 -26.09 2.38
N VAL A 242 -24.05 -26.01 1.78
CA VAL A 242 -25.25 -25.46 2.40
C VAL A 242 -25.58 -26.37 3.58
N ARG A 243 -24.97 -26.09 4.73
CA ARG A 243 -25.40 -26.64 6.01
C ARG A 243 -26.84 -26.17 6.16
N ARG A 244 -27.78 -27.09 5.98
CA ARG A 244 -29.18 -26.89 6.33
C ARG A 244 -29.23 -26.52 7.81
N CYS A 245 -29.12 -25.22 8.11
CA CYS A 245 -29.45 -24.65 9.39
C CYS A 245 -30.95 -24.92 9.56
N THR A 246 -31.27 -26.02 10.22
CA THR A 246 -32.63 -26.30 10.65
C THR A 246 -33.07 -25.11 11.48
N TRP A 247 -34.00 -24.31 10.94
CA TRP A 247 -34.60 -23.10 11.51
C TRP A 247 -34.92 -23.25 13.01
N ARG A 248 -35.20 -24.49 13.45
CA ARG A 248 -35.41 -24.90 14.83
C ARG A 248 -34.27 -24.54 15.81
N ARG A 249 -33.00 -24.52 15.38
CA ARG A 249 -31.86 -24.14 16.25
C ARG A 249 -31.65 -22.63 16.32
N LEU A 250 -31.98 -21.89 15.24
CA LEU A 250 -31.91 -20.43 15.22
C LEU A 250 -33.03 -19.81 16.08
N CYS A 251 -34.27 -20.33 15.98
CA CYS A 251 -35.35 -19.86 16.85
C CYS A 251 -35.11 -20.14 18.35
N SER A 252 -34.42 -21.24 18.69
CA SER A 252 -34.13 -21.59 20.09
C SER A 252 -33.16 -20.62 20.78
N CYS A 253 -32.31 -19.92 20.04
CA CYS A 253 -31.37 -18.94 20.62
C CYS A 253 -31.93 -17.51 20.56
N LEU A 254 -32.74 -17.18 19.55
CA LEU A 254 -33.26 -15.82 19.38
C LEU A 254 -34.36 -15.47 20.39
N ILE A 255 -35.22 -16.42 20.75
CA ILE A 255 -36.30 -16.18 21.74
C ILE A 255 -35.75 -15.79 23.13
N PRO A 256 -34.79 -16.53 23.73
CA PRO A 256 -34.26 -16.13 25.04
C PRO A 256 -33.49 -14.81 24.99
N LEU A 257 -32.78 -14.51 23.89
CA LEU A 257 -32.10 -13.22 23.74
C LEU A 257 -33.10 -12.05 23.65
N ALA A 258 -34.21 -12.22 22.93
CA ALA A 258 -35.26 -11.21 22.85
C ALA A 258 -35.94 -10.97 24.22
N ILE A 259 -36.15 -12.03 25.00
CA ILE A 259 -36.72 -11.91 26.37
C ILE A 259 -35.73 -11.18 27.30
N ILE A 260 -34.43 -11.51 27.24
CA ILE A 260 -33.41 -10.84 28.04
C ILE A 260 -33.31 -9.36 27.66
N ALA A 261 -33.28 -9.05 26.35
CA ALA A 261 -33.27 -7.67 25.88
C ALA A 261 -34.52 -6.90 26.33
N GLY A 262 -35.71 -7.51 26.22
CA GLY A 262 -36.96 -6.91 26.70
C GLY A 262 -36.98 -6.69 28.21
N ALA A 263 -36.43 -7.62 29.00
CA ALA A 263 -36.31 -7.47 30.44
C ALA A 263 -35.35 -6.34 30.82
N ILE A 264 -34.21 -6.21 30.13
CA ILE A 264 -33.27 -5.10 30.34
C ILE A 264 -33.95 -3.77 30.01
N VAL A 265 -34.63 -3.65 28.87
CA VAL A 265 -35.36 -2.43 28.49
C VAL A 265 -36.46 -2.11 29.50
N GLY A 266 -37.22 -3.11 29.96
CA GLY A 266 -38.28 -2.93 30.96
C GLY A 266 -37.75 -2.49 32.32
N VAL A 267 -36.61 -3.03 32.75
CA VAL A 267 -35.90 -2.64 33.97
C VAL A 267 -35.41 -1.19 33.85
N LEU A 268 -34.76 -0.83 32.74
CA LEU A 268 -34.29 0.54 32.50
C LEU A 268 -35.46 1.54 32.48
N PHE A 269 -36.61 1.15 31.91
CA PHE A 269 -37.82 1.97 31.89
C PHE A 269 -38.47 2.10 33.28
N TYR A 270 -38.49 1.02 34.07
CA TYR A 270 -39.09 1.02 35.41
C TYR A 270 -38.25 1.80 36.43
N PHE A 271 -36.92 1.76 36.32
CA PHE A 271 -36.01 2.51 37.19
C PHE A 271 -35.94 4.01 36.86
N GLY A 272 -36.78 4.52 35.95
CA GLY A 272 -36.94 5.96 35.76
C GLY A 272 -35.67 6.63 35.24
N ILE A 273 -34.94 5.95 34.34
CA ILE A 273 -34.01 6.68 33.48
C ILE A 273 -34.91 7.55 32.61
N ASP A 274 -35.03 8.82 32.98
CA ASP A 274 -35.75 9.81 32.21
C ASP A 274 -35.26 9.72 30.75
N LYS A 275 -36.20 9.79 29.80
CA LYS A 275 -35.90 9.62 28.37
C LYS A 275 -34.79 10.53 27.87
N ASP A 276 -34.55 11.61 28.60
CA ASP A 276 -33.59 12.65 28.29
C ASP A 276 -32.14 12.23 28.63
N ASP A 277 -31.92 11.23 29.49
CA ASP A 277 -30.59 10.72 29.87
C ASP A 277 -30.11 9.55 29.00
N PHE A 278 -31.01 8.76 28.40
CA PHE A 278 -30.60 7.61 27.59
C PHE A 278 -30.04 8.02 26.22
N THR A 279 -30.48 9.16 25.67
CA THR A 279 -29.93 9.76 24.45
C THR A 279 -28.55 10.38 24.64
N GLY A 280 -28.11 10.62 25.89
CA GLY A 280 -26.78 11.17 26.17
C GLY A 280 -25.64 10.13 26.17
N TRP A 281 -25.97 8.84 26.34
CA TRP A 281 -24.95 7.77 26.41
C TRP A 281 -24.64 7.12 25.05
N VAL A 282 -25.63 7.07 24.15
CA VAL A 282 -25.42 6.65 22.78
C VAL A 282 -25.22 7.93 21.97
N PRO A 283 -23.99 8.28 21.56
CA PRO A 283 -23.79 9.45 20.72
C PRO A 283 -24.72 9.34 19.52
N SER A 284 -25.44 10.41 19.21
CA SER A 284 -26.29 10.39 18.04
C SER A 284 -25.42 10.07 16.82
N PRO A 285 -25.95 9.40 15.78
CA PRO A 285 -25.23 9.25 14.53
C PRO A 285 -24.71 10.61 14.04
N GLU A 286 -25.48 11.68 14.24
CA GLU A 286 -25.03 13.06 13.99
C GLU A 286 -23.81 13.48 14.82
N ASP A 287 -23.72 13.17 16.12
CA ASP A 287 -22.54 13.47 16.94
C ASP A 287 -21.30 12.74 16.43
N PHE A 288 -21.45 11.49 15.96
CA PHE A 288 -20.34 10.74 15.36
C PHE A 288 -19.87 11.33 14.01
N TYR A 289 -20.75 12.05 13.29
CA TYR A 289 -20.41 12.76 12.06
C TYR A 289 -19.93 14.20 12.32
N ASN A 290 -20.35 14.82 13.41
CA ASN A 290 -19.95 16.18 13.82
C ASN A 290 -18.66 16.20 14.66
N GLU A 291 -18.23 15.04 15.18
CA GLU A 291 -16.91 14.86 15.80
C GLU A 291 -15.86 14.49 14.74
N ASP A 292 -15.84 15.15 13.58
CA ASP A 292 -14.58 15.20 12.83
C ASP A 292 -13.57 15.92 13.75
N PRO A 293 -12.49 15.27 14.22
CA PRO A 293 -11.48 15.92 15.05
C PRO A 293 -10.85 17.16 14.37
N PHE A 294 -11.07 17.32 13.06
CA PHE A 294 -10.71 18.48 12.25
C PHE A 294 -11.83 19.50 12.03
N ASP A 295 -13.06 19.29 12.53
CA ASP A 295 -14.13 20.30 12.58
C ASP A 295 -13.91 21.32 13.71
N GLN A 296 -12.65 21.44 14.16
CA GLN A 296 -12.26 22.52 15.05
C GLN A 296 -12.52 23.85 14.34
N VAL A 297 -13.19 24.71 15.10
CA VAL A 297 -14.09 25.77 14.64
C VAL A 297 -13.40 26.89 13.85
N ASN A 298 -12.06 26.88 13.73
CA ASN A 298 -11.29 27.81 12.91
C ASN A 298 -10.10 27.13 12.20
N PRO A 299 -9.85 27.42 10.90
CA PRO A 299 -8.69 26.93 10.15
C PRO A 299 -7.31 27.25 10.76
N GLU A 300 -7.26 28.20 11.69
CA GLU A 300 -6.06 28.64 12.38
C GLU A 300 -5.65 27.76 13.57
N ASP A 301 -6.59 26.97 14.09
CA ASP A 301 -6.38 26.03 15.19
C ASP A 301 -5.93 24.65 14.69
N ALA A 302 -6.10 24.36 13.39
CA ALA A 302 -5.68 23.11 12.79
C ALA A 302 -4.15 22.97 12.74
N ASP A 303 -3.65 21.80 13.12
CA ASP A 303 -2.24 21.43 12.96
C ASP A 303 -1.84 21.56 11.48
N ARG A 304 -0.82 22.36 11.21
CA ARG A 304 -0.42 22.71 9.84
C ARG A 304 1.06 22.51 9.60
N TRP A 305 1.40 22.18 8.36
CA TRP A 305 2.76 22.29 7.88
C TRP A 305 3.18 23.76 7.81
N ARG A 306 4.47 24.02 8.00
CA ARG A 306 5.01 25.36 7.81
C ARG A 306 5.12 25.67 6.31
N GLY A 307 4.23 26.53 5.81
CA GLY A 307 4.27 27.04 4.44
C GLY A 307 5.26 28.19 4.24
N ASN A 308 5.48 28.57 2.98
CA ASN A 308 6.33 29.71 2.58
C ASN A 308 5.53 30.95 2.15
N GLY A 309 4.21 30.94 2.34
CA GLY A 309 3.29 32.00 1.88
C GLY A 309 2.84 31.87 0.42
N GLN A 310 3.38 30.92 -0.36
CA GLN A 310 2.99 30.62 -1.73
C GLN A 310 2.33 29.24 -1.86
N GLY A 311 1.69 28.76 -0.77
CA GLY A 311 1.20 27.40 -0.64
C GLY A 311 2.14 26.49 0.15
N LEU A 312 1.79 25.20 0.21
CA LEU A 312 2.59 24.16 0.84
C LEU A 312 3.42 23.43 -0.23
N GLN A 313 4.73 23.42 -0.07
CA GLN A 313 5.64 22.63 -0.91
C GLN A 313 6.19 21.48 -0.08
N MET A 314 5.98 20.23 -0.49
CA MET A 314 6.37 19.06 0.29
C MET A 314 6.90 17.93 -0.59
N GLU A 315 7.83 17.15 -0.03
CA GLU A 315 8.28 15.88 -0.62
C GLU A 315 7.58 14.71 0.07
N ILE A 316 6.95 13.85 -0.74
CA ILE A 316 6.35 12.59 -0.33
C ILE A 316 7.32 11.45 -0.63
N LEU A 317 7.69 10.70 0.40
CA LEU A 317 8.48 9.48 0.28
C LEU A 317 7.54 8.31 0.02
N ASN A 318 7.55 7.77 -1.20
CA ASN A 318 6.84 6.55 -1.54
C ASN A 318 7.67 5.33 -1.13
N ALA A 319 7.39 4.77 0.04
CA ALA A 319 7.95 3.52 0.55
C ALA A 319 6.90 2.39 0.53
N LEU A 320 6.01 2.44 -0.46
CA LEU A 320 5.04 1.38 -0.74
C LEU A 320 5.71 0.29 -1.59
N ASP A 321 5.11 -0.91 -1.61
CA ASP A 321 5.42 -1.89 -2.64
C ASP A 321 4.83 -1.50 -4.02
N ASP A 322 5.27 -2.22 -5.05
CA ASP A 322 4.89 -1.94 -6.43
C ASP A 322 3.39 -2.15 -6.71
N TYR A 323 2.68 -2.92 -5.87
CA TYR A 323 1.25 -3.16 -6.03
C TYR A 323 0.43 -1.90 -5.70
N TRP A 324 0.90 -1.08 -4.76
CA TRP A 324 0.24 0.14 -4.35
C TRP A 324 0.49 1.36 -5.26
N TYR A 325 1.48 1.29 -6.16
CA TYR A 325 1.90 2.44 -6.98
C TYR A 325 0.79 3.08 -7.82
N PRO A 326 -0.12 2.34 -8.48
CA PRO A 326 -1.19 2.98 -9.26
C PRO A 326 -2.08 3.88 -8.41
N TYR A 327 -2.43 3.43 -7.20
CA TYR A 327 -3.30 4.18 -6.29
C TYR A 327 -2.59 5.40 -5.70
N PHE A 328 -1.32 5.23 -5.31
CA PHE A 328 -0.48 6.32 -4.80
C PHE A 328 -0.33 7.46 -5.81
N VAL A 329 -0.01 7.13 -7.07
CA VAL A 329 0.16 8.15 -8.12
C VAL A 329 -1.14 8.89 -8.38
N LEU A 330 -2.27 8.18 -8.39
CA LEU A 330 -3.58 8.80 -8.59
C LEU A 330 -3.96 9.73 -7.42
N ALA A 331 -3.75 9.30 -6.18
CA ALA A 331 -4.03 10.11 -4.99
C ALA A 331 -3.18 11.39 -4.94
N VAL A 332 -1.87 11.26 -5.16
CA VAL A 332 -0.96 12.43 -5.22
C VAL A 332 -1.36 13.40 -6.32
N GLN A 333 -1.71 12.89 -7.51
CA GLN A 333 -2.17 13.73 -8.61
C GLN A 333 -3.48 14.47 -8.27
N GLN A 334 -4.40 13.83 -7.57
CA GLN A 334 -5.66 14.46 -7.16
C GLN A 334 -5.42 15.56 -6.12
N TRP A 335 -4.49 15.35 -5.18
CA TRP A 335 -4.14 16.37 -4.17
C TRP A 335 -3.40 17.57 -4.78
N ASP A 336 -2.50 17.33 -5.73
CA ASP A 336 -1.69 18.37 -6.40
C ASP A 336 -2.51 19.22 -7.38
N ASN A 337 -3.61 18.68 -7.94
CA ASN A 337 -4.48 19.40 -8.89
C ASN A 337 -5.67 20.10 -8.22
N GLY A 338 -5.52 20.53 -6.96
CA GLY A 338 -6.53 21.29 -6.25
C GLY A 338 -6.84 22.66 -6.90
N THR A 339 -8.06 23.17 -6.70
CA THR A 339 -8.43 24.54 -7.08
C THR A 339 -8.97 25.26 -5.84
N PRO A 340 -8.29 26.31 -5.33
CA PRO A 340 -7.05 26.91 -5.83
C PRO A 340 -5.82 26.00 -5.65
N ASP A 341 -4.75 26.27 -6.42
CA ASP A 341 -3.45 25.61 -6.27
C ASP A 341 -2.80 26.06 -4.94
N ALA A 342 -2.98 25.24 -3.91
CA ALA A 342 -2.50 25.49 -2.55
C ALA A 342 -1.36 24.56 -2.14
N LEU A 343 -1.09 23.53 -2.94
CA LEU A 343 -0.23 22.40 -2.58
C LEU A 343 0.58 21.98 -3.80
N THR A 344 1.90 22.00 -3.67
CA THR A 344 2.83 21.47 -4.66
C THR A 344 3.56 20.27 -4.09
N LEU A 345 3.34 19.10 -4.68
CA LEU A 345 3.90 17.84 -4.23
C LEU A 345 5.04 17.38 -5.13
N SER A 346 6.11 16.91 -4.51
CA SER A 346 7.16 16.15 -5.18
C SER A 346 7.21 14.74 -4.58
N THR A 347 7.52 13.73 -5.39
CA THR A 347 7.56 12.33 -4.91
C THR A 347 8.94 11.73 -5.10
N SER A 348 9.46 11.01 -4.09
CA SER A 348 10.65 10.16 -4.25
C SER A 348 10.37 8.71 -3.88
N ILE A 349 10.73 7.79 -4.78
CA ILE A 349 10.57 6.35 -4.57
C ILE A 349 11.64 5.86 -3.60
N ARG A 350 11.24 5.03 -2.64
CA ARG A 350 12.07 4.39 -1.62
C ARG A 350 11.82 2.88 -1.63
N SER A 351 12.75 2.13 -1.05
CA SER A 351 12.51 0.71 -0.81
C SER A 351 11.32 0.54 0.15
N PRO A 352 10.46 -0.48 -0.05
CA PRO A 352 9.33 -0.73 0.83
C PRO A 352 9.76 -0.86 2.29
N GLU A 353 9.11 -0.14 3.20
CA GLU A 353 9.48 -0.08 4.61
C GLU A 353 8.26 -0.23 5.54
N PRO A 354 7.96 -1.46 6.01
CA PRO A 354 6.77 -1.72 6.81
C PRO A 354 6.72 -1.01 8.17
N ASN A 355 7.87 -0.67 8.78
CA ASN A 355 7.88 0.03 10.07
C ASN A 355 7.47 1.50 9.91
N CYS A 356 7.79 2.07 8.75
CA CYS A 356 7.37 3.39 8.32
C CYS A 356 7.73 4.48 9.31
N GLU A 357 9.03 4.62 9.57
CA GLU A 357 9.54 5.63 10.48
C GLU A 357 9.38 7.04 9.88
N PRO A 358 8.86 8.02 10.65
CA PRO A 358 8.62 9.37 10.17
C PRO A 358 9.93 10.08 9.83
N VAL A 359 9.93 10.89 8.76
CA VAL A 359 11.09 11.64 8.30
C VAL A 359 10.80 13.13 8.39
N GLN A 360 11.68 13.89 9.03
CA GLN A 360 11.48 15.32 9.22
C GLN A 360 11.37 16.08 7.90
N GLY A 361 10.37 16.97 7.82
CA GLY A 361 10.03 17.79 6.66
C GLY A 361 9.34 17.03 5.53
N LYS A 362 8.94 15.77 5.76
CA LYS A 362 8.41 14.90 4.71
C LYS A 362 7.17 14.14 5.17
N LEU A 363 6.33 13.78 4.20
CA LEU A 363 5.29 12.78 4.35
C LEU A 363 5.83 11.44 3.83
N LYS A 364 5.86 10.40 4.66
CA LYS A 364 6.24 9.05 4.22
C LYS A 364 5.00 8.18 4.10
N VAL A 365 4.83 7.50 2.97
CA VAL A 365 3.72 6.59 2.74
C VAL A 365 4.26 5.17 2.59
N CYS A 366 3.62 4.22 3.24
CA CYS A 366 4.11 2.84 3.36
C CYS A 366 2.94 1.89 3.52
N ASN A 367 3.15 0.62 3.17
CA ASN A 367 2.22 -0.46 3.41
C ASN A 367 2.88 -1.57 4.23
N GLY A 368 2.06 -2.31 4.95
CA GLY A 368 2.48 -3.48 5.67
C GLY A 368 1.30 -4.19 6.31
N ASN A 369 1.50 -5.45 6.68
CA ASN A 369 0.53 -6.18 7.48
C ASN A 369 0.75 -5.84 8.96
N TYR A 370 -0.05 -4.91 9.49
CA TYR A 370 0.01 -4.50 10.90
C TYR A 370 -0.90 -5.34 11.81
N GLY A 371 -1.56 -6.35 11.26
CA GLY A 371 -2.51 -7.21 11.98
C GLY A 371 -3.88 -6.57 12.20
N ASP A 372 -4.64 -7.15 13.12
CA ASP A 372 -6.02 -6.75 13.45
C ASP A 372 -6.04 -5.50 14.36
N THR A 373 -5.68 -4.36 13.79
CA THR A 373 -5.54 -3.07 14.49
C THR A 373 -6.81 -2.21 14.51
N ARG A 374 -7.85 -2.65 13.79
CA ARG A 374 -9.14 -1.98 13.53
C ARG A 374 -9.07 -0.75 12.62
N TRP A 375 -7.94 -0.47 11.99
CA TRP A 375 -7.80 0.58 10.99
C TRP A 375 -7.25 0.03 9.67
N ARG A 376 -7.80 0.52 8.55
CA ARG A 376 -7.36 0.18 7.19
C ARG A 376 -6.18 1.03 6.76
N GLY A 377 -6.22 2.31 7.10
CA GLY A 377 -5.12 3.25 6.95
C GLY A 377 -5.07 4.15 8.17
N ILE A 378 -3.88 4.64 8.51
CA ILE A 378 -3.71 5.66 9.56
C ILE A 378 -2.62 6.65 9.14
N ASN A 379 -2.82 7.93 9.43
CA ASN A 379 -1.78 8.94 9.32
C ASN A 379 -1.28 9.31 10.73
N GLN A 380 0.02 9.22 10.95
CA GLN A 380 0.67 9.65 12.19
C GLN A 380 1.43 10.95 11.93
N ILE A 381 1.17 11.97 12.73
CA ILE A 381 1.83 13.28 12.63
C ILE A 381 2.74 13.49 13.84
N LEU A 382 3.89 14.13 13.61
CA LEU A 382 4.76 14.63 14.66
C LEU A 382 4.67 16.15 14.67
N LEU A 383 4.36 16.69 15.84
CA LEU A 383 4.15 18.12 16.06
C LEU A 383 5.32 18.74 16.82
N THR A 384 5.65 19.99 16.50
CA THR A 384 6.53 20.83 17.31
C THR A 384 6.05 22.27 17.22
N ASN A 385 5.72 22.85 18.37
CA ASN A 385 5.19 24.22 18.49
C ASN A 385 3.93 24.46 17.62
N GLY A 386 3.01 23.49 17.54
CA GLY A 386 1.78 23.59 16.74
C GLY A 386 1.99 23.46 15.22
N TYR A 387 3.17 23.02 14.79
CA TYR A 387 3.45 22.73 13.38
C TYR A 387 3.77 21.26 13.17
N ILE A 388 3.30 20.71 12.06
CA ILE A 388 3.69 19.37 11.59
C ILE A 388 5.14 19.45 11.12
N ILE A 389 6.00 18.65 11.75
CA ILE A 389 7.42 18.52 11.40
C ILE A 389 7.72 17.21 10.67
N ALA A 390 6.87 16.19 10.77
CA ALA A 390 6.97 14.94 10.03
C ALA A 390 5.60 14.25 10.00
N SER A 391 5.32 13.45 8.97
CA SER A 391 4.10 12.64 8.90
C SER A 391 4.40 11.28 8.27
N SER A 392 3.70 10.24 8.73
CA SER A 392 3.76 8.90 8.15
C SER A 392 2.36 8.32 7.97
N ALA A 393 1.98 8.02 6.73
CA ALA A 393 0.74 7.36 6.37
C ALA A 393 0.97 5.86 6.15
N LYS A 394 0.26 5.03 6.91
CA LYS A 394 0.43 3.57 6.95
C LYS A 394 -0.81 2.87 6.42
N MET A 395 -0.66 2.07 5.37
CA MET A 395 -1.71 1.27 4.77
C MET A 395 -1.67 -0.17 5.29
N ASN A 396 -2.74 -0.62 5.94
CA ASN A 396 -2.80 -1.93 6.58
C ASN A 396 -3.29 -3.04 5.65
N GLU A 397 -2.34 -3.82 5.17
CA GLU A 397 -2.60 -4.96 4.28
C GLU A 397 -3.44 -6.05 4.94
N PHE A 398 -3.50 -6.13 6.27
CA PHE A 398 -4.35 -7.10 6.96
C PHE A 398 -5.81 -6.99 6.52
N TYR A 399 -6.31 -5.75 6.33
CA TYR A 399 -7.67 -5.50 5.86
C TYR A 399 -7.77 -5.26 4.37
N LEU A 400 -6.68 -4.75 3.77
CA LEU A 400 -6.67 -4.32 2.37
C LEU A 400 -6.27 -5.45 1.41
N SER A 401 -5.71 -6.55 1.91
CA SER A 401 -5.43 -7.74 1.10
C SER A 401 -6.73 -8.34 0.54
N GLY A 402 -6.90 -8.23 -0.79
CA GLY A 402 -8.12 -8.68 -1.48
C GLY A 402 -9.30 -7.71 -1.40
N SER A 403 -9.08 -6.48 -0.92
CA SER A 403 -10.04 -5.39 -1.13
C SER A 403 -10.08 -4.98 -2.61
N GLY A 404 -11.18 -4.38 -3.05
CA GLY A 404 -11.30 -3.84 -4.40
C GLY A 404 -10.49 -2.55 -4.59
N ASP A 405 -10.22 -2.21 -5.85
CA ASP A 405 -9.43 -1.04 -6.25
C ASP A 405 -9.97 0.26 -5.65
N ASP A 406 -11.30 0.44 -5.65
CA ASP A 406 -11.95 1.63 -5.07
C ASP A 406 -11.64 1.80 -3.57
N GLN A 407 -11.57 0.69 -2.84
CA GLN A 407 -11.29 0.71 -1.41
C GLN A 407 -9.83 1.03 -1.14
N MET A 408 -8.92 0.49 -1.97
CA MET A 408 -7.49 0.83 -1.89
C MET A 408 -7.27 2.30 -2.23
N GLN A 409 -7.91 2.79 -3.30
CA GLN A 409 -7.85 4.18 -3.72
C GLN A 409 -8.42 5.14 -2.67
N TYR A 410 -9.53 4.79 -2.02
CA TYR A 410 -10.14 5.59 -0.96
C TYR A 410 -9.29 5.64 0.32
N THR A 411 -8.54 4.57 0.60
CA THR A 411 -7.70 4.50 1.80
C THR A 411 -6.37 5.24 1.62
N MET A 412 -5.91 5.36 0.37
CA MET A 412 -4.76 6.16 -0.03
C MET A 412 -5.12 7.65 0.01
#